data_AF-A0A418ZPG2-F1
#
_entry.id   AF-A0A418ZPG2-F1
#
_cell.length_a   1.000
_cell.length_b   1.000
_cell.length_c   1.000
_cell.angle_alpha   90.00
_cell.angle_beta   90.00
_cell.angle_gamma   90.00
#
_symmetry.space_group_name_H-M   'P 1'
#
loop_
_entity.id
_entity.type
_entity.pdbx_description
1 polymer ?
#
loop_
_entity_poly.entity_id
_entity_poly.type
_entity_poly.pdbx_seq_one_letter_code
_entity_poly.pdbx_strand_id
1 'polypeptide(L)'
;GVQAEDEWQTVFPLLARHYGETLRADNQRRIDRGEAPLPLDDTLAEALKVRASDLIRPTHWPNIQMIGAQLNLYWAEFQIPVWRMASRSWKLWSALTDSLSADGVLDQYDLIFLDTPPALGYLTINGLAAADIVLVPFGASFLEFESTGRFFDMLSSTFSSIEDSENIAARALGREELHFEWDAIRAVMTRYDANQQAEMAALIQSYLGPSLSPHRQDFTALIGQAGEQVHGIYEADYRDFNRETYARGRETFDRTYAAFKTLLLGIWRRDELARE
;
A
#
# COMPACT_ATOMS: atom_id res chain seq x y z
N GLY A 1 6.80 17.84 -0.86
CA GLY A 1 6.08 16.71 -1.49
C GLY A 1 5.29 17.21 -2.69
N VAL A 2 4.74 16.29 -3.49
CA VAL A 2 3.79 16.62 -4.55
C VAL A 2 2.47 17.00 -3.88
N GLN A 3 1.95 18.20 -4.16
CA GLN A 3 0.62 18.61 -3.69
C GLN A 3 -0.43 18.20 -4.71
N ALA A 4 -1.48 17.52 -4.25
CA ALA A 4 -2.70 17.28 -5.00
C ALA A 4 -3.72 18.36 -4.63
N GLU A 5 -4.21 19.10 -5.62
CA GLU A 5 -5.19 20.19 -5.42
C GLU A 5 -6.58 19.65 -5.09
N ASP A 6 -6.92 18.48 -5.64
CA ASP A 6 -8.20 17.79 -5.48
C ASP A 6 -8.04 16.27 -5.64
N GLU A 7 -9.15 15.52 -5.57
CA GLU A 7 -9.15 14.05 -5.52
C GLU A 7 -8.84 13.48 -6.90
N TRP A 8 -9.03 14.28 -7.94
CA TRP A 8 -8.70 13.95 -9.31
C TRP A 8 -7.20 13.93 -9.57
N GLN A 9 -6.39 14.48 -8.67
CA GLN A 9 -4.92 14.38 -8.69
C GLN A 9 -4.38 13.25 -7.79
N THR A 10 -5.25 12.36 -7.32
CA THR A 10 -4.89 11.21 -6.47
C THR A 10 -5.16 9.88 -7.17
N VAL A 11 -5.10 8.74 -6.46
CA VAL A 11 -5.45 7.41 -7.01
C VAL A 11 -6.94 7.22 -7.28
N PHE A 12 -7.82 8.09 -6.76
CA PHE A 12 -9.27 7.95 -6.89
C PHE A 12 -9.78 7.76 -8.34
N PRO A 13 -9.33 8.54 -9.35
CA PRO A 13 -9.79 8.37 -10.73
C PRO A 13 -9.40 7.03 -11.33
N LEU A 14 -8.30 6.40 -10.90
CA LEU A 14 -7.92 5.08 -11.36
C LEU A 14 -8.92 4.02 -10.87
N LEU A 15 -9.34 4.10 -9.60
CA LEU A 15 -10.36 3.22 -9.04
C LEU A 15 -11.73 3.45 -9.71
N ALA A 16 -12.10 4.72 -9.90
CA ALA A 16 -13.32 5.11 -10.59
C ALA A 16 -13.34 4.62 -12.04
N ARG A 17 -12.21 4.75 -12.75
CA ARG A 17 -12.05 4.24 -14.12
C ARG A 17 -12.24 2.74 -14.17
N HIS A 18 -11.55 1.98 -13.30
CA HIS A 18 -11.65 0.54 -13.27
C HIS A 18 -13.10 0.06 -13.02
N TYR A 19 -13.81 0.74 -12.13
CA TYR A 19 -15.25 0.52 -11.96
C TYR A 19 -16.05 0.86 -13.22
N GLY A 20 -15.80 2.00 -13.85
CA GLY A 20 -16.48 2.43 -15.08
C GLY A 20 -16.28 1.45 -16.24
N GLU A 21 -15.08 0.88 -16.38
CA GLU A 21 -14.76 -0.15 -17.37
C GLU A 21 -15.52 -1.46 -17.07
N THR A 22 -15.56 -1.85 -15.80
CA THR A 22 -16.36 -3.00 -15.35
C THR A 22 -17.85 -2.80 -15.65
N LEU A 23 -18.38 -1.61 -15.36
CA LEU A 23 -19.77 -1.26 -15.61
C LEU A 23 -20.11 -1.28 -17.11
N ARG A 24 -19.19 -0.80 -17.96
CA ARG A 24 -19.33 -0.91 -19.43
C ARG A 24 -19.41 -2.37 -19.88
N ALA A 25 -18.55 -3.24 -19.35
CA ALA A 25 -18.57 -4.67 -19.66
C ALA A 25 -19.84 -5.37 -19.15
N ASP A 26 -20.35 -4.98 -17.98
CA ASP A 26 -21.63 -5.48 -17.46
C ASP A 26 -22.81 -4.99 -18.31
N ASN A 27 -22.80 -3.72 -18.75
CA ASN A 27 -23.82 -3.14 -19.60
C ASN A 27 -23.87 -3.79 -20.98
N GLN A 28 -22.73 -4.14 -21.57
CA GLN A 28 -22.72 -4.91 -22.81
C GLN A 28 -23.45 -6.25 -22.64
N ARG A 29 -23.14 -6.99 -21.56
CA ARG A 29 -23.80 -8.26 -21.23
C ARG A 29 -25.31 -8.09 -20.97
N ARG A 30 -25.74 -6.96 -20.39
CA ARG A 30 -27.16 -6.64 -20.19
C ARG A 30 -27.87 -6.44 -21.53
N ILE A 31 -27.27 -5.63 -22.41
CA ILE A 31 -27.81 -5.36 -23.76
C ILE A 31 -27.94 -6.66 -24.56
N ASP A 32 -26.93 -7.54 -24.49
CA ASP A 32 -26.96 -8.85 -25.16
C ASP A 32 -28.11 -9.74 -24.65
N ARG A 33 -28.56 -9.55 -23.41
CA ARG A 33 -29.74 -10.21 -22.81
C ARG A 33 -31.06 -9.46 -23.01
N GLY A 34 -31.05 -8.32 -23.69
CA GLY A 34 -32.22 -7.44 -23.86
C GLY A 34 -32.59 -6.64 -22.59
N GLU A 35 -31.70 -6.56 -21.61
CA GLU A 35 -31.85 -5.76 -20.39
C GLU A 35 -31.37 -4.32 -20.62
N ALA A 36 -32.01 -3.35 -19.96
CA ALA A 36 -31.57 -1.96 -20.01
C ALA A 36 -30.19 -1.78 -19.33
N PRO A 37 -29.28 -0.98 -19.93
CA PRO A 37 -28.00 -0.66 -19.32
C PRO A 37 -28.20 0.21 -18.07
N LEU A 38 -27.29 0.07 -17.11
CA LEU A 38 -27.17 0.98 -15.98
C LEU A 38 -26.50 2.29 -16.42
N PRO A 39 -26.91 3.45 -15.89
CA PRO A 39 -26.33 4.72 -16.26
C PRO A 39 -24.86 4.81 -15.82
N LEU A 40 -24.05 5.41 -16.67
CA LEU A 40 -22.70 5.85 -16.35
C LEU A 40 -22.81 7.34 -15.98
N ASP A 41 -22.55 7.70 -14.73
CA ASP A 41 -22.60 9.09 -14.30
C ASP A 41 -21.42 9.92 -14.84
N ASP A 42 -21.51 11.24 -14.69
CA ASP A 42 -20.49 12.17 -15.19
C ASP A 42 -19.12 11.92 -14.56
N THR A 43 -19.07 11.55 -13.27
CA THR A 43 -17.82 11.20 -12.56
C THR A 43 -17.13 10.02 -13.24
N LEU A 44 -17.86 8.94 -13.51
CA LEU A 44 -17.30 7.78 -14.19
C LEU A 44 -16.92 8.09 -15.65
N ALA A 45 -17.69 8.94 -16.33
CA ALA A 45 -17.38 9.39 -17.68
C ALA A 45 -16.05 10.16 -17.76
N GLU A 46 -15.76 11.02 -16.78
CA GLU A 46 -14.49 11.72 -16.69
C GLU A 46 -13.35 10.80 -16.25
N ALA A 47 -13.57 9.92 -15.27
CA ALA A 47 -12.55 8.96 -14.80
C ALA A 47 -12.04 8.05 -15.92
N LEU A 48 -12.92 7.66 -16.86
CA LEU A 48 -12.56 6.85 -18.03
C LEU A 48 -11.53 7.48 -18.96
N LYS A 49 -11.27 8.79 -18.84
CA LYS A 49 -10.29 9.51 -19.64
C LYS A 49 -8.93 9.63 -18.95
N VAL A 50 -8.86 9.37 -17.64
CA VAL A 50 -7.65 9.57 -16.82
C VAL A 50 -6.77 8.33 -16.86
N ARG A 51 -5.47 8.53 -17.05
CA ARG A 51 -4.42 7.51 -16.99
C ARG A 51 -3.49 7.75 -15.79
N ALA A 52 -2.82 6.70 -15.32
CA ALA A 52 -1.86 6.83 -14.23
C ALA A 52 -0.75 7.84 -14.57
N SER A 53 -0.30 7.91 -15.83
CA SER A 53 0.65 8.91 -16.31
C SER A 53 0.20 10.35 -16.11
N ASP A 54 -1.10 10.62 -16.10
CA ASP A 54 -1.65 11.96 -15.89
C ASP A 54 -1.54 12.41 -14.42
N LEU A 55 -1.42 11.44 -13.51
CA LEU A 55 -1.40 11.61 -12.06
C LEU A 55 0.01 11.58 -11.48
N ILE A 56 0.92 10.86 -12.14
CA ILE A 56 2.32 10.77 -11.72
C ILE A 56 2.99 12.15 -11.87
N ARG A 57 3.62 12.61 -10.79
CA ARG A 57 4.35 13.88 -10.74
C ARG A 57 5.81 13.66 -10.35
N PRO A 58 6.75 14.46 -10.90
CA PRO A 58 8.13 14.43 -10.46
C PRO A 58 8.25 14.93 -9.02
N THR A 59 9.23 14.40 -8.29
CA THR A 59 9.67 14.99 -7.03
C THR A 59 10.99 15.74 -7.24
N HIS A 60 11.57 16.30 -6.18
CA HIS A 60 12.90 16.89 -6.25
C HIS A 60 14.01 15.82 -6.35
N TRP A 61 13.69 14.55 -6.06
CA TRP A 61 14.57 13.42 -6.33
C TRP A 61 14.39 12.98 -7.79
N PRO A 62 15.49 12.87 -8.58
CA PRO A 62 15.40 12.63 -10.03
C PRO A 62 14.84 11.24 -10.38
N ASN A 63 14.95 10.28 -9.46
CA ASN A 63 14.54 8.89 -9.63
C ASN A 63 13.31 8.52 -8.78
N ILE A 64 12.61 9.51 -8.19
CA ILE A 64 11.39 9.27 -7.42
C ILE A 64 10.28 10.15 -7.98
N GLN A 65 9.20 9.49 -8.36
CA GLN A 65 7.95 10.14 -8.77
C GLN A 65 6.84 9.71 -7.82
N MET A 66 5.76 10.47 -7.78
CA MET A 66 4.71 10.30 -6.79
C MET A 66 3.35 10.64 -7.39
N ILE A 67 2.34 9.84 -7.05
CA ILE A 67 0.93 10.23 -7.13
C ILE A 67 0.58 10.83 -5.77
N GLY A 68 0.05 12.05 -5.77
CA GLY A 68 -0.28 12.75 -4.53
C GLY A 68 -1.48 12.14 -3.80
N ALA A 69 -1.60 12.47 -2.52
CA ALA A 69 -2.80 12.21 -1.72
C ALA A 69 -3.28 13.52 -1.10
N GLN A 70 -4.57 13.61 -0.77
CA GLN A 70 -5.17 14.77 -0.12
C GLN A 70 -6.39 14.36 0.70
N LEU A 71 -6.85 15.23 1.61
CA LEU A 71 -7.86 14.88 2.60
C LEU A 71 -9.17 14.41 1.97
N ASN A 72 -9.61 14.98 0.84
CA ASN A 72 -10.86 14.57 0.21
C ASN A 72 -10.77 13.18 -0.46
N LEU A 73 -9.56 12.59 -0.61
CA LEU A 73 -9.44 11.18 -1.02
C LEU A 73 -10.20 10.25 -0.07
N TYR A 74 -10.36 10.65 1.20
CA TYR A 74 -11.19 9.92 2.16
C TYR A 74 -12.64 9.74 1.69
N TRP A 75 -13.17 10.60 0.80
CA TRP A 75 -14.50 10.43 0.22
C TRP A 75 -14.63 9.10 -0.56
N ALA A 76 -13.54 8.58 -1.12
CA ALA A 76 -13.52 7.29 -1.80
C ALA A 76 -14.01 6.13 -0.90
N GLU A 77 -13.78 6.21 0.42
CA GLU A 77 -14.24 5.22 1.40
C GLU A 77 -15.78 5.13 1.47
N PHE A 78 -16.50 6.19 1.09
CA PHE A 78 -17.97 6.18 1.01
C PHE A 78 -18.46 5.77 -0.38
N GLN A 79 -17.75 6.19 -1.43
CA GLN A 79 -18.17 5.95 -2.81
C GLN A 79 -17.93 4.50 -3.27
N ILE A 80 -16.81 3.89 -2.87
CA ILE A 80 -16.46 2.50 -3.22
C ILE A 80 -17.55 1.49 -2.78
N PRO A 81 -18.11 1.54 -1.55
CA PRO A 81 -19.24 0.70 -1.17
C PRO A 81 -20.45 0.84 -2.10
N VAL A 82 -20.78 2.06 -2.53
CA VAL A 82 -21.92 2.31 -3.43
C VAL A 82 -21.69 1.61 -4.77
N TRP A 83 -20.50 1.74 -5.33
CA TRP A 83 -20.10 1.04 -6.56
C TRP A 83 -20.13 -0.48 -6.42
N ARG A 84 -19.60 -1.02 -5.30
CA ARG A 84 -19.63 -2.47 -4.98
C ARG A 84 -21.04 -3.02 -4.83
N MET A 85 -21.95 -2.24 -4.24
CA MET A 85 -23.36 -2.63 -4.12
C MET A 85 -24.07 -2.60 -5.47
N ALA A 86 -23.76 -1.62 -6.32
CA ALA A 86 -24.35 -1.48 -7.65
C ALA A 86 -23.82 -2.53 -8.66
N SER A 87 -22.55 -2.90 -8.57
CA SER A 87 -21.99 -4.02 -9.32
C SER A 87 -21.19 -4.97 -8.42
N ARG A 88 -21.81 -6.12 -8.13
CA ARG A 88 -21.16 -7.23 -7.43
C ARG A 88 -20.05 -7.90 -8.25
N SER A 89 -19.98 -7.64 -9.55
CA SER A 89 -18.93 -8.20 -10.43
C SER A 89 -17.62 -7.42 -10.31
N TRP A 90 -17.66 -6.21 -9.74
CA TRP A 90 -16.49 -5.36 -9.59
C TRP A 90 -15.58 -5.86 -8.46
N LYS A 91 -14.40 -6.30 -8.87
CA LYS A 91 -13.31 -6.72 -7.99
C LYS A 91 -12.48 -5.50 -7.61
N LEU A 92 -12.87 -4.83 -6.52
CA LEU A 92 -12.11 -3.71 -5.99
C LEU A 92 -10.64 -4.08 -5.75
N TRP A 93 -10.39 -5.29 -5.25
CA TRP A 93 -9.05 -5.75 -4.84
C TRP A 93 -8.04 -5.76 -5.98
N SER A 94 -8.48 -5.93 -7.24
CA SER A 94 -7.58 -5.89 -8.40
C SER A 94 -7.48 -4.49 -9.03
N ALA A 95 -8.32 -3.53 -8.62
CA ALA A 95 -8.52 -2.28 -9.36
C ALA A 95 -7.25 -1.43 -9.56
N LEU A 96 -6.40 -1.37 -8.54
CA LEU A 96 -5.14 -0.63 -8.61
C LEU A 96 -4.13 -1.37 -9.48
N THR A 97 -3.89 -2.66 -9.21
CA THR A 97 -2.98 -3.50 -10.00
C THR A 97 -3.36 -3.49 -11.48
N ASP A 98 -4.63 -3.72 -11.80
CA ASP A 98 -5.14 -3.74 -13.17
C ASP A 98 -4.98 -2.37 -13.84
N SER A 99 -5.24 -1.28 -13.11
CA SER A 99 -5.08 0.08 -13.64
C SER A 99 -3.63 0.44 -13.91
N LEU A 100 -2.72 0.10 -12.99
CA LEU A 100 -1.29 0.34 -13.14
C LEU A 100 -0.69 -0.53 -14.26
N SER A 101 -1.11 -1.79 -14.36
CA SER A 101 -0.70 -2.71 -15.42
C SER A 101 -1.18 -2.22 -16.80
N ALA A 102 -2.47 -1.90 -16.92
CA ALA A 102 -3.05 -1.46 -18.20
C ALA A 102 -2.43 -0.16 -18.74
N ASP A 103 -1.97 0.72 -17.84
CA ASP A 103 -1.28 1.96 -18.20
C ASP A 103 0.24 1.79 -18.35
N GLY A 104 0.76 0.55 -18.24
CA GLY A 104 2.17 0.22 -18.41
C GLY A 104 3.07 0.72 -17.28
N VAL A 105 2.52 1.04 -16.11
CA VAL A 105 3.28 1.57 -14.97
C VAL A 105 4.16 0.47 -14.36
N LEU A 106 3.66 -0.76 -14.29
CA LEU A 106 4.42 -1.88 -13.72
C LEU A 106 5.69 -2.21 -14.52
N ASP A 107 5.75 -1.85 -15.81
CA ASP A 107 6.94 -2.01 -16.64
C ASP A 107 7.91 -0.82 -16.56
N GLN A 108 7.45 0.32 -16.00
CA GLN A 108 8.22 1.57 -15.94
C GLN A 108 8.96 1.76 -14.62
N TYR A 109 8.52 1.10 -13.54
CA TYR A 109 9.09 1.26 -12.20
C TYR A 109 9.57 -0.07 -11.64
N ASP A 110 10.81 -0.09 -11.15
CA ASP A 110 11.35 -1.26 -10.45
C ASP A 110 10.68 -1.47 -9.07
N LEU A 111 10.21 -0.38 -8.45
CA LEU A 111 9.60 -0.36 -7.13
C LEU A 111 8.46 0.65 -7.06
N ILE A 112 7.33 0.22 -6.52
CA ILE A 112 6.17 1.05 -6.22
C ILE A 112 5.89 0.96 -4.72
N PHE A 113 5.97 2.09 -4.02
CA PHE A 113 5.61 2.17 -2.60
C PHE A 113 4.16 2.64 -2.46
N LEU A 114 3.38 1.89 -1.68
CA LEU A 114 2.01 2.22 -1.33
C LEU A 114 1.99 2.66 0.13
N ASP A 115 1.72 3.95 0.37
CA ASP A 115 1.58 4.50 1.72
C ASP A 115 0.09 4.72 2.02
N THR A 116 -0.46 3.86 2.88
CA THR A 116 -1.88 3.86 3.22
C THR A 116 -2.08 4.25 4.68
N PRO A 117 -3.21 4.88 5.04
CA PRO A 117 -3.53 5.12 6.44
C PRO A 117 -3.62 3.79 7.23
N PRO A 118 -3.41 3.80 8.56
CA PRO A 118 -3.43 2.59 9.37
C PRO A 118 -4.81 1.94 9.52
N ALA A 119 -5.87 2.58 9.01
CA ALA A 119 -7.22 2.04 9.02
C ALA A 119 -7.41 1.03 7.88
N LEU A 120 -8.02 -0.12 8.16
CA LEU A 120 -8.32 -1.15 7.16
C LEU A 120 -9.60 -0.81 6.36
N GLY A 121 -9.58 0.35 5.70
CA GLY A 121 -10.62 0.80 4.78
C GLY A 121 -10.49 0.19 3.38
N TYR A 122 -11.37 0.55 2.47
CA TYR A 122 -11.38 0.06 1.09
C TYR A 122 -10.12 0.46 0.31
N LEU A 123 -9.58 1.66 0.55
CA LEU A 123 -8.32 2.09 -0.06
C LEU A 123 -7.15 1.23 0.43
N THR A 124 -7.10 0.97 1.74
CA THR A 124 -6.05 0.14 2.34
C THR A 124 -6.16 -1.32 1.90
N ILE A 125 -7.37 -1.88 1.82
CA ILE A 125 -7.59 -3.24 1.30
C ILE A 125 -7.11 -3.33 -0.15
N ASN A 126 -7.47 -2.35 -0.99
CA ASN A 126 -7.03 -2.33 -2.38
C ASN A 126 -5.50 -2.16 -2.50
N GLY A 127 -4.88 -1.32 -1.66
CA GLY A 127 -3.43 -1.17 -1.61
C GLY A 127 -2.72 -2.45 -1.16
N LEU A 128 -3.20 -3.10 -0.09
CA LEU A 128 -2.67 -4.37 0.40
C LEU A 128 -2.83 -5.50 -0.64
N ALA A 129 -3.96 -5.55 -1.34
CA ALA A 129 -4.20 -6.52 -2.41
C ALA A 129 -3.28 -6.32 -3.62
N ALA A 130 -2.77 -5.10 -3.83
CA ALA A 130 -1.85 -4.77 -4.91
C ALA A 130 -0.36 -4.90 -4.54
N ALA A 131 -0.04 -5.12 -3.26
CA ALA A 131 1.34 -5.14 -2.78
C ALA A 131 1.92 -6.55 -2.78
N ASP A 132 3.20 -6.69 -3.14
CA ASP A 132 3.96 -7.95 -2.98
C ASP A 132 4.56 -8.08 -1.57
N ILE A 133 4.99 -6.94 -0.98
CA ILE A 133 5.63 -6.87 0.33
C ILE A 133 4.85 -5.93 1.24
N VAL A 134 4.50 -6.40 2.43
CA VAL A 134 3.85 -5.58 3.48
C VAL A 134 4.85 -5.28 4.58
N LEU A 135 5.20 -4.01 4.75
CA LEU A 135 6.02 -3.52 5.85
C LEU A 135 5.15 -2.82 6.88
N VAL A 136 5.22 -3.25 8.14
CA VAL A 136 4.42 -2.69 9.24
C VAL A 136 5.35 -2.07 10.28
N PRO A 137 5.63 -0.75 10.20
CA PRO A 137 6.44 -0.07 11.21
C PRO A 137 5.63 0.14 12.50
N PHE A 138 6.22 -0.20 13.65
CA PHE A 138 5.60 0.01 14.98
C PHE A 138 6.68 0.26 16.04
N GLY A 139 6.33 0.88 17.16
CA GLY A 139 7.26 1.09 18.27
C GLY A 139 7.30 -0.07 19.27
N ALA A 140 8.37 -0.15 20.06
CA ALA A 140 8.57 -1.21 21.06
C ALA A 140 7.85 -0.90 22.39
N SER A 141 6.56 -0.59 22.32
CA SER A 141 5.70 -0.37 23.48
C SER A 141 4.57 -1.40 23.54
N PHE A 142 4.03 -1.65 24.73
CA PHE A 142 2.93 -2.60 24.91
C PHE A 142 1.70 -2.23 24.05
N LEU A 143 1.33 -0.94 24.04
CA LEU A 143 0.17 -0.45 23.30
C LEU A 143 0.33 -0.62 21.78
N GLU A 144 1.53 -0.33 21.25
CA GLU A 144 1.81 -0.49 19.82
C GLU A 144 1.91 -1.95 19.42
N PHE A 145 2.43 -2.81 20.30
CA PHE A 145 2.44 -4.24 20.07
C PHE A 145 1.02 -4.82 20.05
N GLU A 146 0.18 -4.45 21.02
CA GLU A 146 -1.22 -4.88 21.06
C GLU A 146 -2.01 -4.40 19.83
N SER A 147 -1.85 -3.12 19.44
CA SER A 147 -2.53 -2.58 18.25
C SER A 147 -2.05 -3.23 16.96
N THR A 148 -0.76 -3.54 16.84
CA THR A 148 -0.18 -4.25 15.70
C THR A 148 -0.70 -5.68 15.61
N GLY A 149 -0.84 -6.38 16.74
CA GLY A 149 -1.47 -7.70 16.80
C GLY A 149 -2.91 -7.67 16.28
N ARG A 150 -3.72 -6.72 16.76
CA ARG A 150 -5.10 -6.53 16.27
C ARG A 150 -5.15 -6.19 14.78
N PHE A 151 -4.19 -5.42 14.28
CA PHE A 151 -4.09 -5.13 12.84
C PHE A 151 -3.91 -6.41 12.02
N PHE A 152 -2.99 -7.31 12.42
CA PHE A 152 -2.80 -8.59 11.74
C PHE A 152 -4.03 -9.50 11.81
N ASP A 153 -4.73 -9.53 12.95
CA ASP A 153 -5.99 -10.28 13.09
C ASP A 153 -7.08 -9.74 12.14
N MET A 154 -7.21 -8.41 12.06
CA MET A 154 -8.15 -7.75 11.15
C MET A 154 -7.79 -7.99 9.68
N LEU A 155 -6.50 -7.91 9.33
CA LEU A 155 -6.01 -8.21 7.99
C LEU A 155 -6.36 -9.65 7.60
N SER A 156 -5.97 -10.62 8.42
CA SER A 156 -6.22 -12.05 8.17
C SER A 156 -7.71 -12.34 8.01
N SER A 157 -8.55 -11.86 8.93
CA SER A 157 -10.00 -12.09 8.88
C SER A 157 -10.68 -11.41 7.68
N THR A 158 -10.24 -10.20 7.31
CA THR A 158 -10.81 -9.45 6.18
C THR A 158 -10.52 -10.14 4.86
N PHE A 159 -9.25 -10.49 4.61
CA PHE A 159 -8.86 -11.15 3.37
C PHE A 159 -9.44 -12.57 3.25
N SER A 160 -9.45 -13.35 4.34
CA SER A 160 -10.11 -14.67 4.35
C SER A 160 -11.61 -14.58 4.02
N SER A 161 -12.31 -13.58 4.57
CA SER A 161 -13.74 -13.36 4.27
C SER A 161 -13.99 -13.00 2.80
N ILE A 162 -13.08 -12.22 2.20
CA ILE A 162 -13.13 -11.89 0.77
C ILE A 162 -12.90 -13.15 -0.06
N GLU A 163 -11.87 -13.94 0.23
CA GLU A 163 -11.59 -15.20 -0.47
C GLU A 163 -12.79 -16.15 -0.39
N ASP A 164 -13.34 -16.38 0.80
CA ASP A 164 -14.51 -17.25 0.98
C ASP A 164 -15.69 -16.79 0.11
N SER A 165 -15.96 -15.48 0.09
CA SER A 165 -17.06 -14.90 -0.67
C SER A 165 -16.87 -15.03 -2.17
N GLU A 166 -15.67 -14.75 -2.69
CA GLU A 166 -15.36 -14.79 -4.11
C GLU A 166 -15.19 -16.24 -4.62
N ASN A 167 -14.64 -17.13 -3.79
CA ASN A 167 -14.34 -18.52 -4.16
C ASN A 167 -15.58 -19.41 -4.20
N ILE A 168 -16.68 -19.05 -3.53
CA ILE A 168 -17.97 -19.75 -3.72
C ILE A 168 -18.37 -19.73 -5.19
N ALA A 169 -18.32 -18.56 -5.82
CA ALA A 169 -18.68 -18.41 -7.24
C ALA A 169 -17.62 -19.04 -8.15
N ALA A 170 -16.32 -18.90 -7.81
CA ALA A 170 -15.24 -19.52 -8.58
C ALA A 170 -15.37 -21.04 -8.64
N ARG A 171 -15.55 -21.70 -7.48
CA ARG A 171 -15.76 -23.15 -7.36
C ARG A 171 -16.98 -23.63 -8.13
N ALA A 172 -18.11 -22.93 -8.01
CA ALA A 172 -19.33 -23.28 -8.73
C ALA A 172 -19.16 -23.22 -10.27
N LEU A 173 -18.26 -22.36 -10.75
CA LEU A 173 -17.99 -22.16 -12.17
C LEU A 173 -16.73 -22.89 -12.67
N GLY A 174 -16.05 -23.66 -11.82
CA GLY A 174 -14.79 -24.34 -12.13
C GLY A 174 -13.67 -23.37 -12.52
N ARG A 175 -13.67 -22.17 -11.96
CA ARG A 175 -12.64 -21.13 -12.18
C ARG A 175 -11.56 -21.21 -11.12
N GLU A 176 -10.41 -20.61 -11.42
CA GLU A 176 -9.34 -20.40 -10.45
C GLU A 176 -9.86 -19.60 -9.24
N GLU A 177 -9.47 -20.07 -8.05
CA GLU A 177 -9.81 -19.44 -6.78
C GLU A 177 -8.90 -18.22 -6.55
N LEU A 178 -9.47 -17.17 -5.97
CA LEU A 178 -8.75 -16.02 -5.47
C LEU A 178 -8.04 -16.40 -4.18
N HIS A 179 -6.73 -16.17 -4.16
CA HIS A 179 -5.89 -16.30 -2.96
C HIS A 179 -5.01 -15.06 -2.85
N PHE A 180 -5.04 -14.41 -1.69
CA PHE A 180 -4.16 -13.29 -1.39
C PHE A 180 -2.90 -13.83 -0.74
N GLU A 181 -1.79 -13.68 -1.44
CA GLU A 181 -0.47 -14.05 -0.95
C GLU A 181 0.45 -12.84 -1.06
N TRP A 182 1.30 -12.68 -0.05
CA TRP A 182 2.36 -11.70 -0.03
C TRP A 182 3.70 -12.43 0.02
N ASP A 183 4.67 -11.94 -0.73
CA ASP A 183 6.03 -12.49 -0.71
C ASP A 183 6.72 -12.30 0.64
N ALA A 184 6.36 -11.21 1.31
CA ALA A 184 6.78 -10.98 2.69
C ALA A 184 5.81 -10.08 3.44
N ILE A 185 5.52 -10.47 4.68
CA ILE A 185 4.95 -9.58 5.70
C ILE A 185 6.03 -9.38 6.77
N ARG A 186 6.43 -8.13 7.01
CA ARG A 186 7.50 -7.77 7.94
C ARG A 186 7.08 -6.65 8.87
N ALA A 187 7.00 -6.97 10.15
CA ALA A 187 6.89 -5.97 11.20
C ALA A 187 8.28 -5.36 11.44
N VAL A 188 8.37 -4.02 11.47
CA VAL A 188 9.64 -3.29 11.66
C VAL A 188 9.55 -2.49 12.95
N MET A 189 10.38 -2.84 13.93
CA MET A 189 10.46 -2.09 15.17
C MET A 189 11.19 -0.78 14.93
N THR A 190 10.51 0.34 15.18
CA THR A 190 11.00 1.70 14.97
C THR A 190 11.10 2.48 16.28
N ARG A 191 11.90 3.55 16.26
CA ARG A 191 12.15 4.40 17.45
C ARG A 191 12.61 3.57 18.66
N TYR A 192 13.43 2.55 18.40
CA TYR A 192 13.87 1.60 19.41
C TYR A 192 14.97 2.20 20.32
N ASP A 193 14.81 2.08 21.63
CA ASP A 193 15.86 2.36 22.62
C ASP A 193 16.19 1.09 23.41
N ALA A 194 17.38 0.54 23.17
CA ALA A 194 17.83 -0.69 23.80
C ALA A 194 17.90 -0.61 25.33
N ASN A 195 18.13 0.56 25.92
CA ASN A 195 18.22 0.71 27.37
C ASN A 195 16.85 0.63 28.05
N GLN A 196 15.79 1.00 27.34
CA GLN A 196 14.43 1.10 27.89
C GLN A 196 13.52 -0.03 27.43
N GLN A 197 13.76 -0.58 26.23
CA GLN A 197 12.79 -1.44 25.53
C GLN A 197 13.33 -2.85 25.26
N ALA A 198 14.48 -3.24 25.83
CA ALA A 198 15.06 -4.58 25.61
C ALA A 198 14.11 -5.74 25.98
N GLU A 199 13.47 -5.67 27.15
CA GLU A 199 12.55 -6.71 27.62
C GLU A 199 11.31 -6.83 26.72
N MET A 200 10.68 -5.69 26.41
CA MET A 200 9.53 -5.64 25.51
C MET A 200 9.90 -6.14 24.11
N ALA A 201 11.06 -5.76 23.58
CA ALA A 201 11.52 -6.20 22.27
C ALA A 201 11.80 -7.72 22.24
N ALA A 202 12.29 -8.31 23.34
CA ALA A 202 12.46 -9.76 23.45
C ALA A 202 11.12 -10.50 23.44
N LEU A 203 10.10 -9.96 24.15
CA LEU A 203 8.74 -10.50 24.13
C LEU A 203 8.10 -10.41 22.73
N ILE A 204 8.23 -9.26 22.07
CA ILE A 204 7.73 -9.05 20.71
C ILE A 204 8.40 -10.04 19.75
N GLN A 205 9.72 -10.23 19.86
CA GLN A 205 10.48 -11.18 19.05
C GLN A 205 10.03 -12.64 19.25
N SER A 206 9.70 -13.03 20.49
CA SER A 206 9.22 -14.39 20.76
C SER A 206 7.82 -14.64 20.19
N TYR A 207 6.99 -13.60 20.09
CA TYR A 207 5.65 -13.69 19.53
C TYR A 207 5.62 -13.62 18.00
N LEU A 208 6.25 -12.60 17.41
CA LEU A 208 6.23 -12.38 15.95
C LEU A 208 7.21 -13.28 15.20
N GLY A 209 8.22 -13.82 15.88
CA GLY A 209 9.16 -14.79 15.32
C GLY A 209 9.76 -14.32 13.98
N PRO A 210 9.65 -15.12 12.91
CA PRO A 210 10.18 -14.77 11.59
C PRO A 210 9.55 -13.51 10.98
N SER A 211 8.33 -13.14 11.35
CA SER A 211 7.63 -11.95 10.80
C SER A 211 8.20 -10.63 11.32
N LEU A 212 8.98 -10.64 12.40
CA LEU A 212 9.71 -9.46 12.86
C LEU A 212 11.00 -9.29 12.06
N SER A 213 11.25 -8.07 11.60
CA SER A 213 12.53 -7.71 10.99
C SER A 213 13.70 -8.02 11.94
N PRO A 214 14.78 -8.65 11.45
CA PRO A 214 15.98 -8.89 12.26
C PRO A 214 16.70 -7.58 12.62
N HIS A 215 16.41 -6.51 11.90
CA HIS A 215 16.94 -5.17 12.15
C HIS A 215 15.87 -4.29 12.80
N ARG A 216 16.27 -3.60 13.86
CA ARG A 216 15.48 -2.60 14.57
C ARG A 216 16.00 -1.22 14.17
N GLN A 217 15.08 -0.29 13.93
CA GLN A 217 15.43 1.10 13.68
C GLN A 217 15.50 1.83 15.01
N ASP A 218 16.72 2.19 15.41
CA ASP A 218 16.99 2.91 16.64
C ASP A 218 16.31 4.28 16.66
N PHE A 219 16.03 4.76 17.87
CA PHE A 219 15.60 6.15 18.06
C PHE A 219 16.74 7.11 17.69
N THR A 220 16.40 8.19 17.00
CA THR A 220 17.34 9.28 16.73
C THR A 220 16.66 10.63 16.89
N ALA A 221 17.35 11.56 17.56
CA ALA A 221 16.91 12.94 17.74
C ALA A 221 16.76 13.70 16.40
N LEU A 222 17.41 13.21 15.34
CA LEU A 222 17.35 13.80 14.01
C LEU A 222 15.92 13.81 13.43
N ILE A 223 15.08 12.81 13.77
CA ILE A 223 13.68 12.76 13.33
C ILE A 223 12.89 13.95 13.85
N GLY A 224 13.07 14.31 15.13
CA GLY A 224 12.30 15.39 15.76
C GLY A 224 12.58 16.74 15.10
N GLN A 225 13.85 17.02 14.84
CA GLN A 225 14.30 18.29 14.25
C GLN A 225 14.05 18.36 12.73
N ALA A 226 14.25 17.27 11.98
CA ALA A 226 13.95 17.24 10.54
C ALA A 226 12.44 17.26 10.26
N GLY A 227 11.65 16.63 11.13
CA GLY A 227 10.19 16.58 11.04
C GLY A 227 9.52 17.94 11.22
N GLU A 228 10.08 18.83 12.06
CA GLU A 228 9.59 20.21 12.22
C GLU A 228 9.65 21.03 10.92
N GLN A 229 10.57 20.69 10.01
CA GLN A 229 10.74 21.36 8.72
C GLN A 229 10.07 20.61 7.56
N VAL A 230 9.36 19.51 7.83
CA VAL A 230 8.75 18.64 6.80
C VAL A 230 9.78 18.15 5.77
N HIS A 231 11.01 17.92 6.22
CA HIS A 231 12.10 17.40 5.40
C HIS A 231 12.32 15.92 5.66
N GLY A 232 12.62 15.19 4.58
CA GLY A 232 13.16 13.85 4.70
C GLY A 232 14.51 13.87 5.41
N ILE A 233 14.87 12.78 6.07
CA ILE A 233 16.17 12.64 6.75
C ILE A 233 17.35 12.73 5.78
N TYR A 234 17.11 12.37 4.52
CA TYR A 234 18.05 12.49 3.42
C TYR A 234 18.14 13.91 2.83
N GLU A 235 17.19 14.79 3.20
CA GLU A 235 17.14 16.19 2.78
C GLU A 235 17.70 17.13 3.86
N ALA A 236 17.79 16.66 5.10
CA ALA A 236 18.31 17.41 6.23
C ALA A 236 19.76 17.87 5.98
N ASP A 237 20.01 19.17 6.12
CA ASP A 237 21.35 19.74 5.98
C ASP A 237 22.19 19.38 7.20
N TYR A 238 23.31 18.68 6.99
CA TYR A 238 24.21 18.26 8.06
C TYR A 238 24.74 19.41 8.91
N ARG A 239 24.71 20.65 8.41
CA ARG A 239 25.17 21.86 9.11
C ARG A 239 24.23 22.29 10.22
N ASP A 240 22.96 21.88 10.17
CA ASP A 240 21.96 22.22 11.17
C ASP A 240 22.02 21.28 12.40
N PHE A 241 22.91 20.27 12.36
CA PHE A 241 23.01 19.23 13.36
C PHE A 241 24.43 19.10 13.92
N ASN A 242 24.53 18.56 15.13
CA ASN A 242 25.79 18.00 15.59
C ASN A 242 26.21 16.85 14.64
N ARG A 243 27.46 16.87 14.17
CA ARG A 243 28.01 15.89 13.22
C ARG A 243 27.80 14.44 13.65
N GLU A 244 27.96 14.13 14.93
CA GLU A 244 27.80 12.78 15.47
C GLU A 244 26.31 12.36 15.50
N THR A 245 25.42 13.30 15.82
CA THR A 245 23.96 13.06 15.77
C THR A 245 23.50 12.86 14.33
N TYR A 246 24.01 13.64 13.38
CA TYR A 246 23.71 13.49 11.97
C TYR A 246 24.20 12.14 11.42
N ALA A 247 25.46 11.81 11.66
CA ALA A 247 26.06 10.56 11.20
C ALA A 247 25.30 9.33 11.74
N ARG A 248 25.05 9.28 13.06
CA ARG A 248 24.28 8.19 13.68
C ARG A 248 22.84 8.14 13.16
N GLY A 249 22.19 9.29 13.04
CA GLY A 249 20.83 9.37 12.49
C GLY A 249 20.74 8.83 11.07
N ARG A 250 21.65 9.22 10.19
CA ARG A 250 21.72 8.69 8.81
C ARG A 250 22.01 7.19 8.79
N GLU A 251 22.99 6.73 9.58
CA GLU A 251 23.35 5.31 9.68
C GLU A 251 22.17 4.43 10.11
N THR A 252 21.36 4.88 11.08
CA THR A 252 20.15 4.17 11.52
C THR A 252 19.20 3.91 10.35
N PHE A 253 18.92 4.91 9.51
CA PHE A 253 18.02 4.76 8.36
C PHE A 253 18.64 3.96 7.22
N ASP A 254 19.94 4.14 6.96
CA ASP A 254 20.65 3.38 5.94
C ASP A 254 20.69 1.88 6.28
N ARG A 255 20.83 1.52 7.57
CA ARG A 255 20.72 0.13 8.04
C ARG A 255 19.30 -0.43 7.87
N THR A 256 18.26 0.33 8.19
CA THR A 256 16.87 -0.09 7.96
C THR A 256 16.61 -0.32 6.47
N TYR A 257 17.07 0.59 5.61
CA TYR A 257 16.92 0.44 4.16
C TYR A 257 17.72 -0.75 3.61
N ALA A 258 18.94 -0.99 4.11
CA ALA A 258 19.73 -2.16 3.74
C ALA A 258 19.04 -3.48 4.10
N ALA A 259 18.32 -3.53 5.24
CA ALA A 259 17.51 -4.67 5.63
C ALA A 259 16.36 -4.93 4.63
N PHE A 260 15.62 -3.87 4.28
CA PHE A 260 14.57 -3.95 3.25
C PHE A 260 15.14 -4.39 1.90
N LYS A 261 16.25 -3.81 1.46
CA LYS A 261 16.91 -4.17 0.20
C LYS A 261 17.33 -5.64 0.18
N THR A 262 17.81 -6.18 1.30
CA THR A 262 18.19 -7.60 1.41
C THR A 262 16.97 -8.50 1.25
N LEU A 263 15.84 -8.15 1.87
CA LEU A 263 14.57 -8.86 1.70
C LEU A 263 14.11 -8.85 0.23
N LEU A 264 14.07 -7.66 -0.37
CA LEU A 264 13.66 -7.46 -1.76
C LEU A 264 14.50 -8.29 -2.74
N LEU A 265 15.83 -8.19 -2.64
CA LEU A 265 16.73 -8.95 -3.52
C LEU A 265 16.61 -10.46 -3.30
N GLY A 266 16.29 -10.90 -2.08
CA GLY A 266 15.99 -12.30 -1.78
C GLY A 266 14.73 -12.80 -2.49
N ILE A 267 13.68 -11.98 -2.52
CA ILE A 267 12.42 -12.26 -3.24
C ILE A 267 12.67 -12.34 -4.74
N TRP A 268 13.31 -11.34 -5.33
CA TRP A 268 13.63 -11.35 -6.76
C TRP A 268 14.50 -12.55 -7.14
N ARG A 269 15.47 -12.93 -6.30
CA ARG A 269 16.30 -14.10 -6.56
C ARG A 269 15.50 -15.41 -6.52
N ARG A 270 14.53 -15.52 -5.60
CA ARG A 270 13.60 -16.66 -5.54
C ARG A 270 12.78 -16.74 -6.84
N ASP A 271 12.29 -15.62 -7.34
CA ASP A 271 11.44 -15.57 -8.54
C ASP A 271 12.22 -15.86 -9.82
N GLU A 272 13.45 -15.37 -9.92
CA GLU A 272 14.37 -15.74 -11.00
C GLU A 272 14.56 -17.27 -11.05
N LEU A 273 14.84 -17.90 -9.91
CA LEU A 273 15.05 -19.35 -9.81
C LEU A 273 13.78 -20.16 -10.11
N ALA A 274 12.60 -19.62 -9.83
CA ALA A 274 11.33 -20.28 -10.13
C ALA A 274 10.96 -20.24 -11.62
N ARG A 275 11.59 -19.34 -12.41
CA ARG A 275 11.39 -19.20 -13.86
C ARG A 275 12.36 -20.05 -14.70
N GLU A 276 13.44 -20.55 -14.10
CA GLU A 276 14.43 -21.47 -14.70
C GLU A 276 13.95 -22.93 -14.71
#